data_AF-A0A5C7YYU4-F1
#
_entry.id   AF-A0A5C7YYU4-F1
#
_cell.length_a   1.000
_cell.length_b   1.000
_cell.length_c   1.000
_cell.angle_alpha   90.00
_cell.angle_beta   90.00
_cell.angle_gamma   90.00
#
_symmetry.space_group_name_H-M   'P 1'
#
loop_
_entity.id
_entity.type
_entity.pdbx_description
1 polymer ?
#
loop_
_entity_poly.entity_id
_entity_poly.type
_entity_poly.pdbx_seq_one_letter_code
_entity_poly.pdbx_strand_id
1 'polypeptide(L)'
;MAKQDDIFKNVVSHAKEYGFIFPSSEIYDGLSAVYDYAQNGVELKKNIREYWWQSMVQMHENIVGLDAAILMHPTTWKASGHVDAF
;
A
#
# COMPACT_ATOMS: atom_id res chain seq x y z
N MET A 1 27.59 -9.21 13.10
CA MET A 1 26.15 -9.04 12.83
C MET A 1 26.00 -7.81 11.95
N ALA A 2 25.26 -7.89 10.84
CA ALA A 2 24.98 -6.71 10.01
C ALA A 2 24.18 -5.68 10.84
N LYS A 3 24.44 -4.38 10.65
CA LYS A 3 23.64 -3.35 11.32
C LYS A 3 22.24 -3.34 10.70
N GLN A 4 21.23 -2.97 11.47
CA GLN A 4 19.83 -2.95 11.02
C GLN A 4 19.64 -2.09 9.75
N ASP A 5 20.38 -0.97 9.65
CA ASP A 5 20.39 -0.11 8.47
C ASP A 5 20.90 -0.82 7.21
N ASP A 6 21.87 -1.73 7.35
CA ASP A 6 22.43 -2.49 6.23
C ASP A 6 21.41 -3.50 5.72
N ILE A 7 20.65 -4.13 6.62
CA ILE A 7 19.59 -5.07 6.26
C ILE A 7 18.48 -4.34 5.49
N PHE A 8 18.04 -3.17 5.97
CA PHE A 8 17.00 -2.41 5.30
C PHE A 8 17.42 -1.96 3.90
N LYS A 9 18.66 -1.46 3.74
CA LYS A 9 19.21 -1.12 2.43
C LYS A 9 19.23 -2.31 1.47
N ASN A 10 19.62 -3.49 1.96
CA ASN A 10 19.62 -4.71 1.15
C ASN A 10 18.21 -5.09 0.69
N VAL A 11 17.19 -4.94 1.55
CA VAL A 11 15.79 -5.19 1.19
C VAL A 11 15.32 -4.21 0.11
N VAL A 12 15.64 -2.92 0.25
CA VAL A 12 15.28 -1.91 -0.76
C VAL A 12 15.95 -2.20 -2.10
N SER A 13 17.24 -2.52 -2.11
CA SER A 13 17.97 -2.89 -3.33
C SER A 13 17.35 -4.14 -3.98
N HIS A 14 17.07 -5.17 -3.20
CA HIS A 14 16.43 -6.39 -3.71
C HIS A 14 15.02 -6.11 -4.28
N ALA A 15 14.21 -5.31 -3.58
CA ALA A 15 12.87 -4.96 -4.05
C ALA A 15 12.90 -4.23 -5.40
N LYS A 16 13.88 -3.35 -5.61
CA LYS A 16 14.08 -2.66 -6.88
C LYS A 16 14.61 -3.60 -7.97
N GLU A 17 15.68 -4.33 -7.68
CA GLU A 17 16.38 -5.19 -8.64
C GLU A 17 15.49 -6.33 -9.17
N TYR A 18 14.65 -6.91 -8.31
CA TYR A 18 13.79 -8.04 -8.67
C TYR A 18 12.36 -7.62 -9.02
N GLY A 19 12.10 -6.33 -9.26
CA GLY A 19 10.81 -5.86 -9.80
C GLY A 19 9.64 -6.00 -8.83
N PHE A 20 9.85 -5.66 -7.56
CA PHE A 20 8.78 -5.49 -6.58
C PHE A 20 8.27 -4.05 -6.55
N ILE A 21 9.13 -3.08 -6.25
CA ILE A 21 8.74 -1.68 -6.04
C ILE A 21 9.77 -0.75 -6.67
N PHE A 22 9.29 0.29 -7.35
CA PHE A 22 10.09 1.38 -7.90
C PHE A 22 9.64 2.74 -7.33
N PRO A 23 10.56 3.71 -7.12
CA PRO A 23 10.19 5.11 -6.95
C PRO A 23 9.33 5.57 -8.13
N SER A 24 8.17 6.16 -7.83
CA SER A 24 7.30 6.62 -8.90
C SER A 24 7.90 7.84 -9.60
N SER A 25 7.73 7.93 -10.92
CA SER A 25 8.31 8.98 -11.76
C SER A 25 9.84 9.07 -11.68
N GLU A 26 10.55 7.96 -11.44
CA GLU A 26 12.02 7.95 -11.21
C GLU A 26 12.81 8.66 -12.32
N ILE A 27 12.40 8.53 -13.59
CA ILE A 27 13.08 9.20 -14.73
C ILE A 27 12.87 10.72 -14.79
N TYR A 28 11.99 11.26 -13.93
CA TYR A 28 11.65 12.67 -13.78
C TYR A 28 11.90 13.13 -12.33
N ASP A 29 13.04 12.73 -11.75
CA ASP A 29 13.49 13.03 -10.37
C ASP A 29 12.66 12.39 -9.24
N GLY A 30 11.64 11.62 -9.59
CA GLY A 30 10.77 10.92 -8.65
C GLY A 30 9.75 11.82 -7.95
N LEU A 31 8.81 11.19 -7.25
CA LEU A 31 7.88 11.86 -6.36
C LEU A 31 8.02 11.29 -4.95
N SER A 32 8.43 12.13 -4.00
CA SER A 32 8.69 11.70 -2.63
C SER A 32 7.46 11.02 -2.02
N ALA A 33 7.70 9.90 -1.31
CA ALA A 33 6.68 9.05 -0.70
C ALA A 33 5.70 8.36 -1.67
N VAL A 34 5.93 8.41 -2.99
CA VAL A 34 5.08 7.74 -4.00
C VAL A 34 5.88 6.67 -4.74
N TYR A 35 5.29 5.49 -4.89
CA TYR A 35 5.95 4.29 -5.41
C TYR A 35 5.02 3.47 -6.31
N ASP A 36 5.61 2.79 -7.29
CA ASP A 36 4.92 1.93 -8.24
C ASP A 36 5.26 0.46 -7.97
N TYR A 37 4.23 -0.40 -8.01
CA TYR A 37 4.38 -1.85 -7.89
C TYR A 37 4.66 -2.46 -9.27
N ALA A 38 5.75 -3.19 -9.39
CA ALA A 38 6.16 -3.87 -10.62
C ALA A 38 5.67 -5.32 -10.68
N GLN A 39 6.16 -6.11 -11.64
CA GLN A 39 5.61 -7.44 -11.97
C GLN A 39 5.50 -8.39 -10.77
N ASN A 40 6.51 -8.44 -9.90
CA ASN A 40 6.48 -9.32 -8.73
C ASN A 40 5.73 -8.64 -7.56
N GLY A 41 5.80 -7.32 -7.46
CA GLY A 41 5.14 -6.56 -6.41
C GLY A 41 3.62 -6.54 -6.55
N VAL A 42 3.09 -6.44 -7.77
CA VAL A 42 1.64 -6.41 -8.01
C VAL A 42 1.01 -7.76 -7.65
N GLU A 43 1.65 -8.88 -8.01
CA GLU A 43 1.20 -10.22 -7.65
C GLU A 43 1.32 -10.47 -6.14
N LEU A 44 2.43 -10.08 -5.52
CA LEU A 44 2.57 -10.18 -4.06
C LEU A 44 1.47 -9.38 -3.34
N LYS A 45 1.25 -8.11 -3.73
CA LYS A 45 0.22 -7.25 -3.16
C LYS A 45 -1.18 -7.87 -3.32
N LYS A 46 -1.48 -8.38 -4.52
CA LYS A 46 -2.75 -9.05 -4.82
C LYS A 46 -2.96 -10.29 -3.95
N ASN A 47 -1.94 -11.15 -3.83
CA ASN A 47 -2.02 -12.37 -3.04
C ASN A 47 -2.24 -12.09 -1.55
N ILE A 48 -1.55 -11.10 -0.99
CA ILE A 48 -1.75 -10.68 0.40
C ILE A 48 -3.18 -10.15 0.61
N ARG A 49 -3.66 -9.28 -0.30
CA ARG A 49 -5.01 -8.72 -0.22
C ARG A 49 -6.08 -9.81 -0.32
N GLU A 50 -5.93 -10.76 -1.23
CA GLU A 50 -6.86 -11.87 -1.42
C GLU A 50 -6.89 -12.77 -0.19
N TYR A 51 -5.72 -13.16 0.32
CA TYR A 51 -5.62 -13.95 1.56
C TYR A 51 -6.31 -13.24 2.72
N TRP A 52 -6.05 -11.94 2.89
CA TRP A 52 -6.70 -11.15 3.93
C TRP A 52 -8.22 -11.12 3.76
N TRP A 53 -8.72 -10.89 2.55
CA TRP A 53 -10.15 -10.85 2.27
C TRP A 53 -10.84 -12.17 2.58
N GLN A 54 -10.25 -13.30 2.15
CA GLN A 54 -10.75 -14.62 2.48
C GLN A 54 -10.79 -14.83 4.00
N SER A 55 -9.66 -14.55 4.67
CA SER A 55 -9.52 -14.79 6.11
C SER A 55 -10.45 -13.93 6.97
N MET A 56 -10.66 -12.67 6.62
CA MET A 56 -11.41 -11.72 7.45
C MET A 56 -12.87 -11.60 7.04
N VAL A 57 -13.19 -11.67 5.75
CA VAL A 57 -14.55 -11.42 5.25
C VAL A 57 -15.27 -12.73 4.97
N GLN A 58 -14.65 -13.66 4.25
CA GLN A 58 -15.36 -14.88 3.81
C GLN A 58 -15.46 -15.96 4.90
N MET A 59 -14.52 -15.97 5.85
CA MET A 59 -14.51 -16.96 6.96
C MET A 59 -15.27 -16.47 8.21
N HIS A 60 -15.82 -15.26 8.21
CA HIS A 60 -16.52 -14.68 9.35
C HIS A 60 -17.96 -14.30 8.98
N GLU A 61 -18.93 -14.70 9.81
CA GLU A 61 -20.35 -14.41 9.57
C GLU A 61 -20.74 -12.96 9.87
N ASN A 62 -19.90 -12.22 10.61
CA ASN A 62 -20.18 -10.87 11.10
C ASN A 62 -19.40 -9.77 10.39
N ILE A 63 -18.76 -10.06 9.25
CA ILE A 63 -17.98 -9.10 8.47
C ILE A 63 -18.53 -9.08 7.04
N VAL A 64 -18.78 -7.87 6.51
CA VAL A 64 -19.31 -7.68 5.16
C VAL A 64 -18.32 -6.90 4.29
N GLY A 65 -18.23 -7.28 3.02
CA GLY A 65 -17.42 -6.57 2.04
C GLY A 65 -18.06 -5.25 1.61
N LEU A 66 -17.25 -4.21 1.44
CA LEU A 66 -17.65 -2.90 0.93
C LEU A 66 -16.54 -2.35 0.03
N ASP A 67 -16.91 -1.69 -1.06
CA ASP A 67 -16.00 -0.91 -1.90
C ASP A 67 -16.57 0.50 -2.08
N ALA A 68 -15.79 1.52 -1.70
CA ALA A 68 -16.23 2.90 -1.62
C ALA A 68 -15.39 3.80 -2.53
N ALA A 69 -16.00 4.86 -3.05
CA ALA A 69 -15.30 5.84 -3.89
C ALA A 69 -14.28 6.65 -3.08
N ILE A 70 -13.17 7.03 -3.75
CA ILE A 70 -12.10 7.86 -3.15
C ILE A 70 -12.59 9.29 -2.89
N LEU A 71 -13.30 9.89 -3.85
CA LEU A 71 -13.83 11.24 -3.73
C LEU A 71 -15.16 11.20 -2.95
N MET A 72 -15.21 11.94 -1.84
CA MET A 72 -16.38 12.03 -0.98
C MET A 72 -16.87 13.47 -0.86
N HIS A 73 -18.17 13.63 -0.56
CA HIS A 73 -18.75 14.95 -0.33
C HIS A 73 -18.07 15.67 0.85
N PRO A 74 -17.78 16.98 0.77
CA PRO A 74 -17.02 17.71 1.79
C PRO A 74 -17.58 17.60 3.21
N THR A 75 -18.91 17.51 3.35
CA THR A 75 -19.56 17.37 4.66
C THR A 75 -19.18 16.07 5.37
N THR A 76 -18.83 15.00 4.66
CA THR A 76 -18.34 13.74 5.24
C THR A 76 -17.00 13.94 5.96
N TRP A 77 -16.08 14.68 5.34
CA TRP A 77 -14.78 15.00 5.93
C TRP A 77 -14.92 15.91 7.15
N LYS A 78 -15.85 16.87 7.08
CA LYS A 78 -16.14 17.75 8.23
C LYS A 78 -16.78 16.97 9.38
N ALA A 79 -17.78 16.13 9.11
CA ALA A 79 -18.48 15.35 10.14
C ALA A 79 -17.58 14.32 10.82
N SER A 80 -16.60 13.76 10.10
CA SER A 80 -15.60 12.84 10.66
C SER A 80 -14.45 13.55 11.39
N GLY A 81 -14.41 14.90 11.38
CA GLY A 81 -13.38 15.71 12.05
C GLY A 81 -12.08 15.88 11.25
N HIS A 82 -11.95 15.27 10.07
CA HIS A 82 -10.71 15.32 9.28
C HIS A 82 -10.31 16.74 8.89
N VAL A 83 -11.28 17.61 8.59
CA VAL A 83 -11.01 19.00 8.18
C VAL A 83 -10.36 19.84 9.30
N ASP A 84 -10.60 19.50 10.57
CA ASP A 84 -10.14 20.32 11.69
C ASP A 84 -8.88 19.75 12.37
N ALA A 85 -8.55 18.47 12.13
CA ALA A 85 -7.55 17.73 12.91
C ALA A 85 -6.43 17.07 12.09
N PHE A 86 -6.55 16.96 10.77
CA PHE A 86 -5.55 16.37 9.86
C PHE A 86 -5.27 17.34 8.69
#